data_AF-N1NZQ8-F1
#
_entry.id   AF-N1NZQ8-F1
#
_cell.length_a   1.000
_cell.length_b   1.000
_cell.length_c   1.000
_cell.angle_alpha   90.00
_cell.angle_beta   90.00
_cell.angle_gamma   90.00
#
_symmetry.space_group_name_H-M   'P 1'
#
loop_
_entity.id
_entity.type
_entity.pdbx_description
1 polymer ?
#
loop_
_entity_poly.entity_id
_entity_poly.type
_entity_poly.pdbx_seq_one_letter_code
_entity_poly.pdbx_strand_id
1 'polypeptide(L)'
;MSNPFDLLGNDVEDADVVVLPPKEIVKSNTSSKKADVPPPSADPSKARKNRPRPSGNEGAIRDKTAGRRNNRSKDVTDSATTKKSNTRRATDRHSRTGKTDTKKKVNQGWGDDKKELSAEKEAQADAAAEIAEDAAEAEDAGKPKTAQLSLQDYLNQQANNQFNKVPEAKKVELDAERIETAEKEAYVPATKVKNVKSKQLKTKEYLEFDATFVESNTRKNFGDRNNNSRNNFNNRRGGRGARKGNNTANATNSANTVQKNRNIDVSNLPSLA
;
A
#
# COMPACT_ATOMS: atom_id res chain seq x y z
N MET A 1 -27.63 -55.98 21.00
CA MET A 1 -26.92 -57.09 21.67
C MET A 1 -26.65 -56.63 23.09
N SER A 2 -27.28 -57.26 24.08
CA SER A 2 -27.14 -56.92 25.50
C SER A 2 -25.77 -57.39 26.01
N ASN A 3 -25.13 -56.60 26.89
CA ASN A 3 -23.89 -57.00 27.53
C ASN A 3 -24.14 -58.25 28.39
N PRO A 4 -23.50 -59.41 28.13
CA PRO A 4 -23.75 -60.64 28.91
C PRO A 4 -23.30 -60.54 30.37
N PHE A 5 -22.52 -59.51 30.72
CA PHE A 5 -22.09 -59.23 32.09
C PHE A 5 -23.10 -58.38 32.89
N ASP A 6 -24.15 -57.80 32.28
CA ASP A 6 -25.23 -57.13 33.03
C ASP A 6 -26.10 -58.11 33.84
N LEU A 7 -26.06 -59.41 33.51
CA LEU A 7 -26.73 -60.49 34.25
C LEU A 7 -25.94 -60.96 35.48
N LEU A 8 -24.68 -60.56 35.60
CA LEU A 8 -23.84 -60.78 36.77
C LEU A 8 -23.99 -59.54 37.65
N GLY A 9 -25.10 -59.48 38.39
CA GLY A 9 -25.56 -58.34 39.19
C GLY A 9 -24.50 -57.69 40.07
N ASN A 10 -23.74 -56.77 39.47
CA ASN A 10 -23.06 -55.67 40.13
C ASN A 10 -23.81 -54.39 39.74
N ASP A 11 -25.10 -54.33 40.11
CA ASP A 11 -25.77 -53.03 40.25
C ASP A 11 -25.07 -52.28 41.40
N VAL A 12 -25.09 -50.95 41.37
CA VAL A 12 -24.47 -50.13 42.42
C VAL A 12 -25.28 -50.25 43.72
N GLU A 13 -25.01 -51.30 44.50
CA GLU A 13 -25.74 -51.63 45.76
C GLU A 13 -25.57 -50.57 46.87
N ASP A 14 -24.53 -49.73 46.79
CA ASP A 14 -24.26 -48.69 47.77
C ASP A 14 -24.84 -47.33 47.33
N ALA A 15 -26.14 -47.13 47.61
CA ALA A 15 -26.76 -45.82 47.45
C ALA A 15 -26.30 -44.86 48.57
N ASP A 16 -25.90 -43.64 48.19
CA ASP A 16 -25.55 -42.60 49.16
C ASP A 16 -26.75 -42.29 50.08
N VAL A 17 -26.57 -42.53 51.37
CA VAL A 17 -27.58 -42.20 52.40
C VAL A 17 -27.69 -40.68 52.53
N VAL A 18 -28.91 -40.17 52.59
CA VAL A 18 -29.15 -38.74 52.81
C VAL A 18 -28.73 -38.36 54.23
N VAL A 19 -27.49 -37.89 54.38
CA VAL A 19 -27.00 -37.28 55.61
C VAL A 19 -27.38 -35.80 55.60
N LEU A 20 -28.06 -35.35 56.66
CA LEU A 20 -28.38 -33.93 56.86
C LEU A 20 -27.08 -33.11 56.91
N PRO A 21 -27.10 -31.82 56.48
CA PRO A 21 -25.94 -30.97 56.63
C PRO A 21 -25.46 -30.96 58.09
N PRO A 22 -24.14 -30.85 58.32
CA PRO A 22 -23.59 -30.89 59.66
C PRO A 22 -24.15 -29.74 60.51
N LYS A 23 -24.26 -29.98 61.81
CA LYS A 23 -24.68 -28.96 62.78
C LYS A 23 -23.72 -27.77 62.73
N GLU A 24 -24.26 -26.56 62.76
CA GLU A 24 -23.46 -25.33 62.73
C GLU A 24 -22.66 -25.16 64.02
N ILE A 25 -21.33 -25.13 63.90
CA ILE A 25 -20.41 -24.92 65.03
C ILE A 25 -19.60 -23.66 64.73
N VAL A 26 -19.86 -22.58 65.48
CA VAL A 26 -19.22 -21.28 65.29
C VAL A 26 -18.00 -21.13 66.19
N LYS A 27 -16.84 -20.76 65.61
CA LYS A 27 -15.62 -20.52 66.38
C LYS A 27 -15.67 -19.17 67.11
N SER A 28 -15.55 -19.20 68.43
CA SER A 28 -15.37 -18.00 69.24
C SER A 28 -14.02 -17.33 68.96
N ASN A 29 -14.02 -16.00 68.80
CA ASN A 29 -12.82 -15.18 68.63
C ASN A 29 -12.53 -14.41 69.93
N THR A 30 -11.31 -14.52 70.44
CA THR A 30 -10.85 -13.85 71.69
C THR A 30 -10.45 -12.39 71.47
N SER A 31 -10.54 -11.88 70.24
CA SER A 31 -10.26 -10.48 69.91
C SER A 31 -11.18 -9.52 70.67
N SER A 32 -10.58 -8.50 71.27
CA SER A 32 -11.31 -7.40 71.91
C SER A 32 -11.87 -6.38 70.91
N LYS A 33 -11.55 -6.48 69.61
CA LYS A 33 -12.01 -5.53 68.59
C LYS A 33 -13.48 -5.76 68.26
N LYS A 34 -14.27 -4.69 68.36
CA LYS A 34 -15.72 -4.65 68.05
C LYS A 34 -16.04 -3.81 66.81
N ALA A 35 -15.08 -3.01 66.34
CA ALA A 35 -15.24 -2.20 65.14
C ALA A 35 -15.01 -3.05 63.89
N ASP A 36 -15.89 -2.91 62.90
CA ASP A 36 -15.75 -3.50 61.58
C ASP A 36 -14.88 -2.58 60.70
N VAL A 37 -13.61 -2.49 61.08
CA VAL A 37 -12.60 -1.67 60.40
C VAL A 37 -11.40 -2.57 60.08
N PRO A 38 -10.87 -2.52 58.85
CA PRO A 38 -9.69 -3.31 58.52
C PRO A 38 -8.51 -2.93 59.42
N PRO A 39 -7.65 -3.89 59.80
CA PRO A 39 -6.49 -3.61 60.63
C PRO A 39 -5.53 -2.64 59.91
N PRO A 40 -4.66 -1.90 60.64
CA PRO A 40 -3.73 -0.96 60.03
C PRO A 40 -2.71 -1.62 59.08
N SER A 41 -2.51 -2.94 59.18
CA SER A 41 -1.68 -3.72 58.26
C SER A 41 -2.31 -3.91 56.87
N ALA A 42 -3.60 -3.62 56.69
CA ALA A 42 -4.32 -3.73 55.42
C ALA A 42 -4.12 -2.51 54.50
N ASP A 43 -3.01 -1.79 54.63
CA ASP A 43 -2.68 -0.63 53.79
C ASP A 43 -2.47 -1.04 52.32
N PRO A 44 -3.26 -0.51 51.36
CA PRO A 44 -3.11 -0.81 49.94
C PRO A 44 -1.76 -0.35 49.36
N SER A 45 -1.07 0.60 50.00
CA SER A 45 0.26 1.08 49.59
C SER A 45 1.34 0.01 49.75
N LYS A 46 1.11 -0.98 50.62
CA LYS A 46 2.01 -2.14 50.80
C LYS A 46 1.90 -3.17 49.67
N ALA A 47 0.97 -2.99 48.73
CA ALA A 47 0.79 -3.92 47.62
C ALA A 47 2.03 -4.00 46.72
N ARG A 48 2.52 -5.23 46.48
CA ARG A 48 3.65 -5.48 45.57
C ARG A 48 3.26 -5.18 44.12
N LYS A 49 3.77 -4.08 43.56
CA LYS A 49 3.63 -3.75 42.13
C LYS A 49 4.28 -4.86 41.30
N ASN A 50 3.57 -5.32 40.26
CA ASN A 50 4.01 -6.46 39.43
C ASN A 50 4.29 -7.76 40.23
N ARG A 51 3.52 -8.03 41.29
CA ARG A 51 3.54 -9.34 41.96
C ARG A 51 3.41 -10.47 40.92
N PRO A 52 4.16 -11.60 41.03
CA PRO A 52 4.05 -12.71 40.09
C PRO A 52 2.60 -13.10 39.82
N ARG A 53 2.23 -13.10 38.54
CA ARG A 53 0.90 -13.46 38.06
C ARG A 53 1.01 -14.66 37.12
N PRO A 54 0.04 -15.58 37.17
CA PRO A 54 -0.10 -16.57 36.11
C PRO A 54 -0.23 -15.89 34.73
N SER A 55 0.40 -16.47 33.72
CA SER A 55 0.39 -15.99 32.33
C SER A 55 0.09 -17.14 31.37
N GLY A 56 -0.06 -16.84 30.08
CA GLY A 56 -0.40 -17.85 29.07
C GLY A 56 -1.74 -18.55 29.34
N ASN A 57 -1.80 -19.86 29.07
CA ASN A 57 -3.00 -20.67 29.26
C ASN A 57 -3.42 -20.75 30.74
N GLU A 58 -2.46 -20.89 31.66
CA GLU A 58 -2.74 -20.92 33.10
C GLU A 58 -3.33 -19.58 33.58
N GLY A 59 -2.84 -18.46 33.06
CA GLY A 59 -3.44 -17.14 33.28
C GLY A 59 -4.87 -17.05 32.74
N ALA A 60 -5.13 -17.57 31.55
CA ALA A 60 -6.44 -17.48 30.90
C ALA A 60 -7.53 -18.23 31.67
N ILE A 61 -7.24 -19.42 32.23
CA ILE A 61 -8.23 -20.19 33.01
C ILE A 61 -8.36 -19.71 34.46
N ARG A 62 -7.32 -19.07 35.02
CA ARG A 62 -7.33 -18.52 36.40
C ARG A 62 -7.88 -17.09 36.46
N ASP A 63 -8.06 -16.42 35.33
CA ASP A 63 -8.67 -15.10 35.25
C ASP A 63 -10.18 -15.18 35.52
N LYS A 64 -10.60 -14.54 36.63
CA LYS A 64 -11.99 -14.55 37.08
C LYS A 64 -12.87 -13.59 36.31
N THR A 65 -12.29 -12.68 35.52
CA THR A 65 -13.04 -11.68 34.76
C THR A 65 -13.39 -12.15 33.34
N ALA A 66 -12.83 -13.28 32.91
CA ALA A 66 -13.09 -13.90 31.62
C ALA A 66 -14.36 -14.78 31.60
N GLY A 67 -14.78 -15.19 30.41
CA GLY A 67 -15.82 -16.22 30.21
C GLY A 67 -17.25 -15.70 30.07
N ARG A 68 -18.14 -16.59 29.61
CA ARG A 68 -19.53 -16.28 29.25
C ARG A 68 -20.37 -15.79 30.43
N ARG A 69 -20.21 -16.40 31.61
CA ARG A 69 -20.95 -16.02 32.82
C ARG A 69 -20.73 -14.54 33.16
N ASN A 70 -19.48 -14.08 33.01
CA ASN A 70 -19.15 -12.69 33.21
C ASN A 70 -19.79 -11.81 32.16
N ASN A 71 -19.56 -12.06 30.86
CA ASN A 71 -20.11 -11.20 29.81
C ASN A 71 -21.64 -11.12 29.84
N ARG A 72 -22.33 -12.20 30.27
CA ARG A 72 -23.80 -12.24 30.32
C ARG A 72 -24.39 -11.31 31.38
N SER A 73 -23.66 -11.05 32.48
CA SER A 73 -24.08 -10.15 33.55
C SER A 73 -23.65 -8.71 33.34
N LYS A 74 -23.00 -8.38 32.21
CA LYS A 74 -22.64 -7.00 31.85
C LYS A 74 -23.70 -6.46 30.91
N ASP A 75 -23.96 -5.17 31.04
CA ASP A 75 -24.83 -4.46 30.12
C ASP A 75 -24.20 -4.39 28.72
N VAL A 76 -25.07 -4.39 27.71
CA VAL A 76 -24.66 -4.24 26.32
C VAL A 76 -24.55 -2.75 26.03
N THR A 77 -23.41 -2.31 25.47
CA THR A 77 -23.25 -0.90 25.08
C THR A 77 -24.24 -0.50 23.99
N ASP A 78 -24.77 0.73 24.07
CA ASP A 78 -25.72 1.27 23.09
C ASP A 78 -25.16 1.31 21.66
N SER A 79 -23.83 1.40 21.52
CA SER A 79 -23.19 1.33 20.20
C SER A 79 -23.46 0.02 19.45
N ALA A 80 -23.78 -1.07 20.17
CA ALA A 80 -24.12 -2.36 19.58
C ALA A 80 -25.45 -2.37 18.80
N THR A 81 -26.37 -1.44 19.08
CA THR A 81 -27.66 -1.32 18.38
C THR A 81 -27.73 -0.08 17.48
N THR A 82 -26.61 0.63 17.30
CA THR A 82 -26.60 1.84 16.48
C THR A 82 -26.91 1.57 15.01
N LYS A 83 -27.68 2.48 14.40
CA LYS A 83 -27.93 2.45 12.96
C LYS A 83 -26.66 2.77 12.17
N LYS A 84 -26.65 2.44 10.88
CA LYS A 84 -25.56 2.81 9.96
C LYS A 84 -25.24 4.31 10.09
N SER A 85 -23.96 4.62 10.32
CA SER A 85 -23.50 6.00 10.31
C SER A 85 -23.62 6.54 8.89
N ASN A 86 -24.67 7.32 8.62
CA ASN A 86 -24.89 7.93 7.32
C ASN A 86 -24.25 9.32 7.26
N THR A 87 -22.93 9.36 7.37
CA THR A 87 -22.22 10.64 7.39
C THR A 87 -22.06 11.19 5.97
N ARG A 88 -22.62 12.38 5.71
CA ARG A 88 -22.42 13.23 4.50
C ARG A 88 -22.95 12.70 3.17
N ARG A 89 -23.80 11.68 3.13
CA ARG A 89 -24.42 11.21 1.86
C ARG A 89 -25.27 12.29 1.17
N ALA A 90 -26.02 13.07 1.92
CA ALA A 90 -26.86 14.14 1.35
C ALA A 90 -26.06 15.29 0.74
N THR A 91 -24.75 15.40 1.02
CA THR A 91 -23.91 16.50 0.54
C THR A 91 -23.00 16.11 -0.62
N ASP A 92 -23.24 14.97 -1.27
CA ASP A 92 -22.33 14.42 -2.30
C ASP A 92 -22.28 15.28 -3.56
N ARG A 93 -23.43 15.82 -3.99
CA ARG A 93 -23.49 16.76 -5.13
C ARG A 93 -23.00 18.17 -4.81
N HIS A 94 -22.65 18.44 -3.54
CA HIS A 94 -22.19 19.75 -3.10
C HIS A 94 -20.67 19.74 -2.94
N SER A 95 -19.97 20.41 -3.86
CA SER A 95 -18.52 20.59 -3.77
C SER A 95 -18.15 21.24 -2.44
N ARG A 96 -17.24 20.60 -1.71
CA ARG A 96 -16.72 21.09 -0.42
C ARG A 96 -15.43 21.89 -0.59
N THR A 97 -14.92 21.97 -1.82
CA THR A 97 -13.62 22.57 -2.13
C THR A 97 -13.63 24.09 -1.96
N GLY A 98 -14.82 24.71 -1.91
CA GLY A 98 -14.95 26.18 -1.86
C GLY A 98 -14.45 26.88 -3.12
N LYS A 99 -14.15 26.10 -4.16
CA LYS A 99 -13.66 26.56 -5.46
C LYS A 99 -14.70 26.22 -6.51
N THR A 100 -14.97 27.16 -7.39
CA THR A 100 -15.77 26.98 -8.60
C THR A 100 -14.98 27.52 -9.79
N ASP A 101 -15.02 26.82 -10.91
CA ASP A 101 -14.38 27.31 -12.13
C ASP A 101 -15.25 28.38 -12.80
N THR A 102 -14.62 29.25 -13.58
CA THR A 102 -15.30 30.31 -14.31
C THR A 102 -15.55 29.86 -15.76
N LYS A 103 -16.66 30.31 -16.35
CA LYS A 103 -17.01 29.99 -17.75
C LYS A 103 -15.88 30.33 -18.72
N LYS A 104 -15.20 31.48 -18.53
CA LYS A 104 -14.03 31.85 -19.35
C LYS A 104 -12.97 30.74 -19.34
N LYS A 105 -12.60 30.22 -18.17
CA LYS A 105 -11.55 29.20 -18.07
C LYS A 105 -11.98 27.88 -18.69
N VAL A 106 -13.25 27.50 -18.54
CA VAL A 106 -13.82 26.31 -19.21
C VAL A 106 -13.77 26.49 -20.73
N ASN A 107 -14.24 27.64 -21.24
CA ASN A 107 -14.30 27.92 -22.67
C ASN A 107 -12.91 28.02 -23.33
N GLN A 108 -11.88 28.45 -22.61
CA GLN A 108 -10.50 28.43 -23.12
C GLN A 108 -9.93 27.01 -23.20
N GLY A 109 -10.36 26.09 -22.34
CA GLY A 109 -9.88 24.71 -22.33
C GLY A 109 -10.64 23.78 -23.28
N TRP A 110 -11.95 24.01 -23.46
CA TRP A 110 -12.85 23.10 -24.19
C TRP A 110 -13.51 23.75 -25.41
N GLY A 111 -13.25 25.02 -25.69
CA GLY A 111 -13.97 25.80 -26.69
C GLY A 111 -15.32 26.32 -26.18
N ASP A 112 -15.98 27.12 -27.00
CA ASP A 112 -17.33 27.61 -26.75
C ASP A 112 -18.18 27.61 -28.00
N ASP A 113 -19.46 27.29 -27.86
CA ASP A 113 -20.43 27.13 -28.95
C ASP A 113 -20.50 28.37 -29.87
N LYS A 114 -20.09 29.54 -29.38
CA LYS A 114 -20.06 30.79 -30.15
C LYS A 114 -19.00 30.79 -31.25
N LYS A 115 -17.92 30.04 -31.08
CA LYS A 115 -16.76 30.00 -31.99
C LYS A 115 -16.69 28.73 -32.83
N GLU A 116 -17.71 27.88 -32.77
CA GLU A 116 -17.80 26.61 -33.51
C GLU A 116 -17.53 26.78 -35.00
N LEU A 117 -18.16 27.76 -35.67
CA LEU A 117 -17.96 27.98 -37.10
C LEU A 117 -16.51 28.31 -37.48
N SER A 118 -15.78 29.00 -36.61
CA SER A 118 -14.35 29.26 -36.83
C SER A 118 -13.54 27.98 -36.66
N ALA A 119 -13.83 27.20 -35.62
CA ALA A 119 -13.17 25.92 -35.37
C ALA A 119 -13.44 24.91 -36.50
N GLU A 120 -14.66 24.83 -37.05
CA GLU A 120 -14.99 23.97 -38.18
C GLU A 120 -14.21 24.35 -39.43
N LYS A 121 -14.05 25.65 -39.71
CA LYS A 121 -13.27 26.10 -40.87
C LYS A 121 -11.78 25.83 -40.73
N GLU A 122 -11.23 26.06 -39.55
CA GLU A 122 -9.83 25.74 -39.25
C GLU A 122 -9.60 24.22 -39.34
N ALA A 123 -10.48 23.41 -38.74
CA ALA A 123 -10.40 21.95 -38.82
C ALA A 123 -10.54 21.43 -40.26
N GLN A 124 -11.41 22.04 -41.08
CA GLN A 124 -11.51 21.69 -42.50
C GLN A 124 -10.23 22.05 -43.26
N ALA A 125 -9.61 23.19 -42.95
CA ALA A 125 -8.34 23.58 -43.55
C ALA A 125 -7.21 22.64 -43.13
N ASP A 126 -7.16 22.24 -41.87
CA ASP A 126 -6.19 21.26 -41.36
C ASP A 126 -6.37 19.90 -42.04
N ALA A 127 -7.62 19.42 -42.21
CA ALA A 127 -7.89 18.18 -42.94
C ALA A 127 -7.46 18.29 -44.42
N ALA A 128 -7.65 19.45 -45.06
CA ALA A 128 -7.18 19.67 -46.41
C ALA A 128 -5.64 19.70 -46.50
N ALA A 129 -4.96 20.25 -45.49
CA ALA A 129 -3.50 20.23 -45.39
C ALA A 129 -2.98 18.81 -45.21
N GLU A 130 -3.59 18.01 -44.33
CA GLU A 130 -3.26 16.58 -44.14
C GLU A 130 -3.43 15.77 -45.44
N ILE A 131 -4.52 16.00 -46.20
CA ILE A 131 -4.71 15.34 -47.52
C ILE A 131 -3.63 15.79 -48.51
N ALA A 132 -3.23 17.06 -48.48
CA ALA A 132 -2.17 17.56 -49.35
C ALA A 132 -0.81 17.00 -48.98
N GLU A 133 -0.51 16.83 -47.69
CA GLU A 133 0.70 16.16 -47.19
C GLU A 133 0.71 14.67 -47.58
N ASP A 134 -0.40 13.95 -47.43
CA ASP A 134 -0.53 12.54 -47.84
C ASP A 134 -0.38 12.36 -49.36
N ALA A 135 -0.96 13.26 -50.16
CA ALA A 135 -0.78 13.27 -51.61
C ALA A 135 0.66 13.60 -52.03
N ALA A 136 1.32 14.53 -51.34
CA ALA A 136 2.72 14.87 -51.60
C ALA A 136 3.67 13.73 -51.21
N GLU A 137 3.42 13.04 -50.11
CA GLU A 137 4.18 11.86 -49.68
C GLU A 137 3.96 10.68 -50.65
N ALA A 138 2.75 10.50 -51.18
CA ALA A 138 2.45 9.50 -52.21
C ALA A 138 3.17 9.80 -53.54
N GLU A 139 3.29 11.06 -53.94
CA GLU A 139 4.08 11.45 -55.13
C GLU A 139 5.60 11.39 -54.90
N ASP A 140 6.09 11.67 -53.68
CA ASP A 140 7.52 11.54 -53.35
C ASP A 140 7.95 10.07 -53.28
N ALA A 141 7.11 9.19 -52.75
CA ALA A 141 7.31 7.74 -52.77
C ALA A 141 7.29 7.14 -54.20
N GLY A 142 6.64 7.83 -55.15
CA GLY A 142 6.54 7.44 -56.56
C GLY A 142 7.61 8.01 -57.48
N LYS A 143 8.39 9.02 -57.04
CA LYS A 143 9.52 9.53 -57.84
C LYS A 143 10.64 8.48 -57.85
N PRO A 144 11.15 8.06 -59.02
CA PRO A 144 12.32 7.21 -59.06
C PRO A 144 13.43 7.96 -58.34
N LYS A 145 13.98 7.36 -57.27
CA LYS A 145 15.24 7.82 -56.67
C LYS A 145 16.15 8.12 -57.84
N THR A 146 16.47 9.41 -58.03
CA THR A 146 17.46 9.81 -59.05
C THR A 146 18.63 8.86 -58.88
N ALA A 147 19.23 8.40 -59.98
CA ALA A 147 20.29 7.41 -59.97
C ALA A 147 21.53 7.98 -59.23
N GLN A 148 21.43 8.02 -57.91
CA GLN A 148 22.48 8.27 -56.97
C GLN A 148 23.29 6.98 -57.06
N LEU A 149 24.44 7.06 -57.74
CA LEU A 149 25.47 6.03 -57.63
C LEU A 149 25.58 5.67 -56.15
N SER A 150 25.43 4.39 -55.83
CA SER A 150 25.61 3.99 -54.45
C SER A 150 27.03 4.39 -54.02
N LEU A 151 27.21 4.70 -52.74
CA LEU A 151 28.55 5.01 -52.21
C LEU A 151 29.58 3.93 -52.65
N GLN A 152 29.14 2.68 -52.76
CA GLN A 152 29.93 1.56 -53.22
C GLN A 152 30.31 1.67 -54.71
N ASP A 153 29.37 2.06 -55.57
CA ASP A 153 29.64 2.23 -57.02
C ASP A 153 30.59 3.40 -57.30
N TYR A 154 30.49 4.50 -56.53
CA TYR A 154 31.43 5.62 -56.63
C TYR A 154 32.86 5.22 -56.23
N LEU A 155 33.00 4.45 -55.13
CA LEU A 155 34.30 3.94 -54.69
C LEU A 155 34.91 2.98 -55.71
N ASN A 156 34.08 2.12 -56.33
CA ASN A 156 34.53 1.21 -57.39
C ASN A 156 34.97 1.95 -58.67
N GLN A 157 34.33 3.07 -59.03
CA GLN A 157 34.80 3.92 -60.13
C GLN A 157 36.14 4.59 -59.81
N GLN A 158 36.34 5.09 -58.60
CA GLN A 158 37.64 5.64 -58.18
C GLN A 158 38.75 4.61 -58.25
N ALA A 159 38.49 3.38 -57.80
CA ALA A 159 39.48 2.30 -57.81
C ALA A 159 39.88 1.86 -59.22
N ASN A 160 38.96 1.94 -60.19
CA ASN A 160 39.18 1.50 -61.58
C ASN A 160 39.58 2.64 -62.54
N ASN A 161 39.84 3.85 -62.03
CA ASN A 161 40.32 4.97 -62.85
C ASN A 161 41.70 4.63 -63.44
N GLN A 162 41.76 4.57 -64.77
CA GLN A 162 42.94 4.13 -65.53
C GLN A 162 44.18 5.03 -65.38
N PHE A 163 44.04 6.17 -64.70
CA PHE A 163 45.12 7.08 -64.33
C PHE A 163 45.88 6.67 -63.06
N ASN A 164 45.39 5.69 -62.29
CA ASN A 164 46.07 5.12 -61.12
C ASN A 164 46.91 3.86 -61.45
N LYS A 165 47.28 3.65 -62.72
CA LYS A 165 48.26 2.62 -63.10
C LYS A 165 49.66 3.16 -62.83
N VAL A 166 50.29 2.65 -61.77
CA VAL A 166 51.73 2.87 -61.50
C VAL A 166 52.51 2.34 -62.73
N PRO A 167 53.41 3.12 -63.36
CA PRO A 167 54.20 2.64 -64.49
C PRO A 167 55.08 1.47 -64.05
N GLU A 168 55.13 0.40 -64.85
CA GLU A 168 55.95 -0.78 -64.60
C GLU A 168 57.42 -0.38 -64.43
N ALA A 169 57.93 -0.52 -63.21
CA ALA A 169 59.35 -0.31 -62.91
C ALA A 169 60.18 -1.40 -63.59
N LYS A 170 61.15 -0.99 -64.41
CA LYS A 170 62.20 -1.88 -64.93
C LYS A 170 62.98 -2.46 -63.75
N LYS A 171 62.90 -3.78 -63.55
CA LYS A 171 63.73 -4.50 -62.58
C LYS A 171 65.17 -4.54 -63.10
N VAL A 172 66.06 -3.83 -62.41
CA VAL A 172 67.50 -4.04 -62.48
C VAL A 172 67.84 -5.03 -61.37
N GLU A 173 68.41 -6.17 -61.74
CA GLU A 173 68.83 -7.23 -60.82
C GLU A 173 70.20 -6.86 -60.22
N LEU A 174 70.25 -6.68 -58.91
CA LEU A 174 71.48 -6.69 -58.12
C LEU A 174 71.23 -7.52 -56.87
N ASP A 175 72.00 -8.60 -56.75
CA ASP A 175 72.03 -9.53 -55.63
C ASP A 175 72.67 -8.90 -54.39
N ALA A 176 71.98 -8.96 -53.25
CA ALA A 176 72.52 -9.28 -51.92
C ALA A 176 71.49 -8.99 -50.82
N GLU A 177 71.05 -10.08 -50.18
CA GLU A 177 70.87 -10.25 -48.74
C GLU A 177 70.50 -9.05 -47.84
N ARG A 178 69.35 -9.24 -47.16
CA ARG A 178 69.11 -8.93 -45.73
C ARG A 178 68.89 -7.46 -45.34
N ILE A 179 67.62 -7.07 -45.25
CA ILE A 179 67.18 -6.03 -44.29
C ILE A 179 65.83 -6.43 -43.66
N GLU A 180 65.90 -6.69 -42.36
CA GLU A 180 64.78 -6.93 -41.43
C GLU A 180 63.87 -5.70 -41.40
N THR A 181 62.55 -5.90 -41.56
CA THR A 181 61.59 -4.80 -41.41
C THR A 181 61.12 -4.73 -39.98
N ALA A 182 61.63 -3.69 -39.34
CA ALA A 182 61.35 -3.23 -38.00
C ALA A 182 59.85 -2.96 -37.75
N GLU A 183 59.52 -3.25 -36.50
CA GLU A 183 58.29 -2.99 -35.78
C GLU A 183 57.80 -1.54 -35.98
N LYS A 184 56.53 -1.38 -36.32
CA LYS A 184 55.85 -0.07 -36.18
C LYS A 184 55.40 0.07 -34.74
N GLU A 185 56.29 0.61 -33.92
CA GLU A 185 55.95 1.07 -32.57
C GLU A 185 54.86 2.15 -32.64
N ALA A 186 53.76 1.89 -31.94
CA ALA A 186 52.66 2.83 -31.78
C ALA A 186 53.10 4.01 -30.90
N TYR A 187 53.14 5.19 -31.51
CA TYR A 187 53.45 6.45 -30.83
C TYR A 187 52.29 6.84 -29.89
N VAL A 188 52.49 6.55 -28.59
CA VAL A 188 51.75 7.01 -27.41
C VAL A 188 50.35 6.38 -27.16
N PRO A 189 50.14 5.66 -26.03
CA PRO A 189 48.83 5.14 -25.66
C PRO A 189 47.90 6.24 -25.12
N ALA A 190 46.66 6.31 -25.63
CA ALA A 190 45.64 7.24 -25.13
C ALA A 190 45.13 6.83 -23.73
N THR A 191 45.66 7.48 -22.70
CA THR A 191 45.36 7.26 -21.28
C THR A 191 44.11 8.00 -20.80
N LYS A 192 42.95 7.83 -21.46
CA LYS A 192 41.65 8.21 -20.84
C LYS A 192 40.43 7.60 -21.53
N VAL A 193 39.95 6.47 -21.02
CA VAL A 193 38.64 5.93 -21.38
C VAL A 193 37.59 6.55 -20.48
N LYS A 194 36.67 7.35 -21.04
CA LYS A 194 35.52 7.89 -20.31
C LYS A 194 34.46 6.78 -20.17
N ASN A 195 34.18 6.35 -18.95
CA ASN A 195 33.07 5.43 -18.67
C ASN A 195 31.72 6.12 -18.92
N VAL A 196 31.03 5.70 -19.99
CA VAL A 196 29.66 6.12 -20.27
C VAL A 196 28.74 5.38 -19.31
N LYS A 197 28.10 6.11 -18.40
CA LYS A 197 27.14 5.55 -17.45
C LYS A 197 25.84 5.22 -18.17
N SER A 198 25.61 3.94 -18.49
CA SER A 198 24.35 3.49 -19.06
C SER A 198 23.23 3.59 -18.02
N LYS A 199 22.19 4.38 -18.32
CA LYS A 199 20.94 4.40 -17.55
C LYS A 199 20.06 3.27 -18.08
N GLN A 200 19.64 2.38 -17.19
CA GLN A 200 18.68 1.33 -17.53
C GLN A 200 17.33 1.95 -17.88
N LEU A 201 16.90 1.74 -19.13
CA LEU A 201 15.61 2.23 -19.61
C LEU A 201 14.48 1.46 -18.93
N LYS A 202 13.44 2.18 -18.51
CA LYS A 202 12.26 1.59 -17.88
C LYS A 202 11.52 0.74 -18.91
N THR A 203 11.47 -0.57 -18.69
CA THR A 203 10.67 -1.49 -19.48
C THR A 203 9.22 -1.46 -18.99
N LYS A 204 8.27 -1.54 -19.94
CA LYS A 204 6.84 -1.69 -19.62
C LYS A 204 6.59 -3.17 -19.32
N GLU A 205 6.15 -3.45 -18.10
CA GLU A 205 5.76 -4.80 -17.68
C GLU A 205 4.25 -4.94 -17.88
N TYR A 206 3.84 -5.83 -18.78
CA TYR A 206 2.43 -6.11 -19.04
C TYR A 206 1.95 -7.16 -18.02
N LEU A 207 0.97 -6.79 -17.19
CA LEU A 207 0.25 -7.73 -16.35
C LEU A 207 -0.95 -8.27 -17.11
N GLU A 208 -0.84 -9.51 -17.55
CA GLU A 208 -1.97 -10.28 -18.07
C GLU A 208 -2.83 -10.72 -16.88
N PHE A 209 -4.08 -10.26 -16.84
CA PHE A 209 -5.06 -10.73 -15.85
C PHE A 209 -6.27 -11.30 -16.56
N ASP A 210 -6.63 -12.52 -16.18
CA ASP A 210 -7.89 -13.15 -16.58
C ASP A 210 -9.02 -12.62 -15.70
N ALA A 211 -9.83 -11.73 -16.27
CA ALA A 211 -11.05 -11.26 -15.63
C ALA A 211 -12.15 -12.31 -15.76
N THR A 212 -12.30 -13.17 -14.75
CA THR A 212 -13.49 -14.02 -14.64
C THR A 212 -14.62 -13.22 -13.98
N PHE A 213 -15.63 -12.85 -14.77
CA PHE A 213 -16.84 -12.20 -14.27
C PHE A 213 -17.77 -13.26 -13.69
N VAL A 214 -17.91 -13.28 -12.36
CA VAL A 214 -18.96 -14.06 -11.70
C VAL A 214 -20.24 -13.24 -11.77
N GLU A 215 -21.18 -13.69 -12.60
CA GLU A 215 -22.56 -13.22 -12.65
C GLU A 215 -23.14 -13.24 -11.23
N SER A 216 -23.56 -12.08 -10.71
CA SER A 216 -24.22 -11.99 -9.41
C SER A 216 -25.57 -12.70 -9.52
N ASN A 217 -25.60 -13.99 -9.14
CA ASN A 217 -26.79 -14.81 -9.17
C ASN A 217 -27.88 -14.18 -8.29
N THR A 218 -28.82 -13.55 -8.96
CA THR A 218 -30.09 -13.11 -8.41
C THR A 218 -30.98 -14.35 -8.26
N ARG A 219 -31.00 -14.94 -7.06
CA ARG A 219 -32.17 -15.70 -6.61
C ARG A 219 -32.21 -15.87 -5.09
N LYS A 220 -33.21 -15.21 -4.52
CA LYS A 220 -33.76 -15.45 -3.17
C LYS A 220 -34.07 -16.93 -3.01
N ASN A 221 -33.41 -17.62 -2.08
CA ASN A 221 -33.97 -18.79 -1.44
C ASN A 221 -33.97 -18.60 0.08
N PHE A 222 -35.20 -18.61 0.58
CA PHE A 222 -35.61 -18.47 1.96
C PHE A 222 -35.35 -19.80 2.68
N GLY A 223 -34.80 -19.75 3.89
CA GLY A 223 -34.84 -20.84 4.87
C GLY A 223 -33.90 -22.02 4.60
N ASP A 224 -32.81 -22.09 5.37
CA ASP A 224 -32.64 -23.25 6.24
C ASP A 224 -31.65 -22.97 7.37
N ARG A 225 -32.18 -23.12 8.58
CA ARG A 225 -31.43 -23.14 9.83
C ARG A 225 -30.97 -24.59 10.00
N ASN A 226 -29.68 -24.87 9.90
CA ASN A 226 -28.95 -25.68 10.90
C ASN A 226 -27.52 -26.03 10.45
N ASN A 227 -26.70 -26.14 11.48
CA ASN A 227 -25.47 -26.93 11.55
C ASN A 227 -24.19 -26.40 10.91
N ASN A 228 -23.36 -25.87 11.81
CA ASN A 228 -22.03 -26.44 12.07
C ASN A 228 -20.98 -26.30 10.97
N SER A 229 -20.22 -25.21 11.00
CA SER A 229 -18.75 -25.34 10.97
C SER A 229 -18.10 -24.09 11.54
N ARG A 230 -17.65 -24.22 12.79
CA ARG A 230 -16.68 -23.33 13.41
C ARG A 230 -15.30 -23.67 12.83
N ASN A 231 -14.46 -22.64 12.77
CA ASN A 231 -13.02 -22.65 12.46
C ASN A 231 -12.72 -22.36 10.99
N ASN A 232 -12.37 -21.10 10.70
CA ASN A 232 -11.08 -20.78 10.06
C ASN A 232 -10.91 -19.26 9.81
N PHE A 233 -10.75 -18.44 10.86
CA PHE A 233 -10.27 -17.05 10.67
C PHE A 233 -9.36 -16.62 11.81
N ASN A 234 -8.23 -17.31 11.94
CA ASN A 234 -7.06 -16.82 12.67
C ASN A 234 -5.82 -17.07 11.81
N ASN A 235 -5.61 -16.21 10.81
CA ASN A 235 -4.27 -15.78 10.43
C ASN A 235 -4.34 -14.70 9.34
N ARG A 236 -4.01 -13.46 9.71
CA ARG A 236 -2.97 -12.63 9.07
C ARG A 236 -3.17 -11.15 9.41
N ARG A 237 -2.07 -10.56 9.92
CA ARG A 237 -1.69 -9.13 9.84
C ARG A 237 -2.36 -8.26 10.92
N GLY A 238 -1.67 -7.56 11.82
CA GLY A 238 -0.28 -7.16 11.95
C GLY A 238 -0.29 -5.96 12.91
N GLY A 239 0.63 -5.93 13.87
CA GLY A 239 0.60 -4.97 14.97
C GLY A 239 0.83 -3.51 14.57
N ARG A 240 0.32 -2.59 15.39
CA ARG A 240 0.94 -1.31 15.77
C ARG A 240 0.06 -0.55 16.76
N GLY A 241 0.66 -0.13 17.88
CA GLY A 241 0.30 1.13 18.55
C GLY A 241 -0.44 1.00 19.89
N ALA A 242 0.34 0.91 20.97
CA ALA A 242 -0.10 1.21 22.32
C ALA A 242 -0.66 2.64 22.41
N ARG A 243 -1.91 2.78 22.86
CA ARG A 243 -2.46 4.06 23.34
C ARG A 243 -2.60 3.99 24.85
N LYS A 244 -1.62 4.57 25.54
CA LYS A 244 -1.71 4.93 26.96
C LYS A 244 -2.57 6.20 27.04
N GLY A 245 -3.73 6.09 27.68
CA GLY A 245 -4.53 7.26 28.05
C GLY A 245 -3.87 8.07 29.15
N ASN A 246 -4.23 9.35 29.22
CA ASN A 246 -4.34 10.09 30.47
C ASN A 246 -5.56 11.01 30.37
N ASN A 247 -6.54 10.72 31.21
CA ASN A 247 -7.67 11.57 31.55
C ASN A 247 -7.20 12.56 32.63
N THR A 248 -7.47 13.84 32.45
CA THR A 248 -7.77 14.74 33.58
C THR A 248 -8.85 15.71 33.11
N ALA A 249 -9.99 15.62 33.78
CA ALA A 249 -11.11 16.53 33.62
C ALA A 249 -10.76 17.91 34.18
N ASN A 250 -11.11 18.97 33.46
CA ASN A 250 -11.78 20.11 34.07
C ASN A 250 -12.57 20.86 33.00
N ALA A 251 -13.88 20.91 33.17
CA ALA A 251 -14.81 21.61 32.31
C ALA A 251 -15.08 23.00 32.89
N THR A 252 -14.54 24.04 32.27
CA THR A 252 -15.11 25.40 32.30
C THR A 252 -14.73 26.15 31.04
N ASN A 253 -15.76 26.50 30.26
CA ASN A 253 -15.88 27.61 29.31
C ASN A 253 -14.62 28.44 28.99
N SER A 254 -14.24 28.48 27.71
CA SER A 254 -14.09 29.74 26.95
C SER A 254 -13.46 29.47 25.57
N ALA A 255 -13.77 30.39 24.67
CA ALA A 255 -13.59 30.30 23.24
C ALA A 255 -12.12 30.31 22.77
N ASN A 256 -11.96 29.84 21.52
CA ASN A 256 -10.94 30.30 20.57
C ASN A 256 -9.47 29.98 20.92
N THR A 257 -8.97 28.83 20.46
CA THR A 257 -7.53 28.51 20.54
C THR A 257 -6.79 29.09 19.33
N VAL A 258 -6.55 30.41 19.36
CA VAL A 258 -5.43 31.00 18.63
C VAL A 258 -4.15 30.58 19.34
N GLN A 259 -3.27 29.86 18.65
CA GLN A 259 -1.96 29.47 19.17
C GLN A 259 -1.14 30.73 19.48
N LYS A 260 -1.08 31.13 20.76
CA LYS A 260 -0.14 32.16 21.23
C LYS A 260 1.23 31.51 21.41
N ASN A 261 2.08 31.64 20.41
CA ASN A 261 3.51 31.36 20.53
C ASN A 261 4.11 32.35 21.54
N ARG A 262 4.54 31.88 22.72
CA ARG A 262 5.07 32.73 23.81
C ARG A 262 6.57 33.02 23.71
N ASN A 263 7.16 32.90 22.52
CA ASN A 263 8.58 33.16 22.28
C ASN A 263 8.77 34.13 21.10
N ILE A 264 8.06 35.25 21.09
CA ILE A 264 8.37 36.36 20.17
C ILE A 264 9.22 37.36 20.96
N ASP A 265 10.47 37.50 20.56
CA ASP A 265 11.38 38.54 21.04
C ASP A 265 10.95 39.88 20.45
N VAL A 266 10.28 40.69 21.26
CA VAL A 266 9.71 41.99 20.88
C VAL A 266 10.78 43.06 20.64
N SER A 267 12.06 42.78 20.95
CA SER A 267 13.16 43.72 20.69
C SER A 267 13.60 43.75 19.22
N ASN A 268 13.18 42.77 18.42
CA ASN A 268 13.53 42.64 17.00
C ASN A 268 12.39 42.99 16.04
N LEU A 269 11.31 43.61 16.53
CA LEU A 269 10.23 44.08 15.66
C LEU A 269 10.53 45.49 15.15
N PRO A 270 10.40 45.75 13.84
CA PRO A 270 10.59 47.10 13.30
C PRO A 270 9.52 48.03 13.88
N SER A 271 9.97 49.10 14.55
CA SER A 271 9.07 50.17 14.99
C SER A 271 8.53 50.89 13.76
N LEU A 272 7.22 50.83 13.56
CA LEU A 272 6.54 51.69 12.59
C LEU A 272 6.58 53.13 13.11
N ALA A 273 7.39 53.96 12.46
CA ALA A 273 7.25 55.42 12.45
C ALA A 273 6.43 55.82 11.23
#